data_AF-A0AAN7UXC1-F1
#
_entry.id   AF-A0AAN7UXC1-F1
#
_cell.length_a   1.000
_cell.length_b   1.000
_cell.length_c   1.000
_cell.angle_alpha   90.00
_cell.angle_beta   90.00
_cell.angle_gamma   90.00
#
_symmetry.space_group_name_H-M   'P 1'
#
loop_
_entity.id
_entity.type
_entity.pdbx_description
1 polymer ?
#
loop_
_entity_poly.entity_id
_entity_poly.type
_entity_poly.pdbx_seq_one_letter_code
_entity_poly.pdbx_strand_id
1 'polypeptide(L)'
;MLNDETVARALIGLFCNADLNQFIIIDGVDEIETPQRKPLLQFFVGIVDKCDTYKPGKVRVMFLGHDLADYQQLKCMESAIIITLDKNTVQKDIQLFLAEKAKRLKEKFHLTEEELYSAQALTITRSDGWTTPHPRILFPVMLTFEP
;
A
#
# COMPACT_ATOMS: atom_id res chain seq x y z
N MET A 1 8.35 22.33 16.02
CA MET A 1 7.30 21.28 15.97
C MET A 1 6.84 21.17 14.52
N LEU A 2 6.81 19.96 13.96
CA LEU A 2 6.28 19.66 12.61
C LEU A 2 4.74 19.67 12.61
N ASN A 3 4.13 20.74 13.11
CA ASN A 3 2.66 20.90 13.15
C ASN A 3 2.17 21.96 12.14
N ASP A 4 3.07 22.48 11.30
CA ASP A 4 2.74 23.44 10.25
C ASP A 4 2.79 22.72 8.91
N GLU A 5 1.62 22.56 8.30
CA GLU A 5 1.46 21.92 6.99
C GLU A 5 2.27 22.63 5.89
N THR A 6 2.36 23.96 5.95
CA THR A 6 3.11 24.76 4.98
C THR A 6 4.59 24.43 5.05
N VAL A 7 5.12 24.35 6.27
CA VAL A 7 6.52 23.98 6.53
C VAL A 7 6.77 22.54 6.06
N ALA A 8 5.87 21.61 6.38
CA ALA A 8 6.01 20.21 5.95
C ALA A 8 6.03 20.08 4.43
N ARG A 9 5.09 20.73 3.73
CA ARG A 9 5.04 20.74 2.25
C ARG A 9 6.31 21.34 1.65
N ALA A 10 6.83 22.43 2.22
CA ALA A 10 8.06 23.05 1.76
C ALA A 10 9.28 22.12 1.93
N LEU A 11 9.40 21.45 3.08
CA LEU A 11 10.48 20.50 3.34
C LEU A 11 10.43 19.28 2.42
N ILE A 12 9.24 18.71 2.20
CA ILE A 12 9.04 17.61 1.25
C ILE A 12 9.41 18.06 -0.16
N GLY A 13 8.96 19.25 -0.57
CA GLY A 13 9.29 19.81 -1.89
C GLY A 13 10.78 20.03 -2.09
N LEU A 14 11.50 20.51 -1.07
CA LEU A 14 12.96 20.66 -1.10
C LEU A 14 13.66 19.31 -1.19
N PHE A 15 13.23 18.33 -0.38
CA PHE A 15 13.75 16.97 -0.41
C PHE A 15 13.61 16.35 -1.81
N CYS A 16 12.45 16.51 -2.44
CA CYS A 16 12.14 15.98 -3.78
C CYS A 16 12.89 16.66 -4.93
N ASN A 17 13.51 17.83 -4.71
CA ASN A 17 14.34 18.49 -5.72
C ASN A 17 15.82 18.01 -5.70
N ALA A 18 16.18 17.11 -4.79
CA ALA A 18 17.53 16.55 -4.77
C ALA A 18 17.79 15.69 -6.04
N ASP A 19 19.04 15.67 -6.47
CA ASP A 19 19.51 14.87 -7.62
C ASP A 19 19.61 13.37 -7.27
N LEU A 20 18.47 12.77 -6.94
CA LEU A 20 18.34 11.40 -6.48
C LEU A 20 17.01 10.81 -6.95
N ASN A 21 17.00 9.50 -7.20
CA ASN A 21 15.75 8.77 -7.36
C ASN A 21 15.13 8.52 -5.99
N GLN A 22 13.88 8.93 -5.80
CA GLN A 22 13.18 8.88 -4.54
C GLN A 22 11.87 8.11 -4.66
N PHE A 23 11.62 7.25 -3.69
CA PHE A 23 10.41 6.46 -3.58
C PHE A 23 9.74 6.80 -2.25
N ILE A 24 8.53 7.36 -2.32
CA ILE A 24 7.75 7.74 -1.16
C ILE A 24 6.57 6.76 -1.05
N ILE A 25 6.38 6.20 0.14
CA ILE A 25 5.25 5.31 0.43
C ILE A 25 4.40 5.97 1.51
N ILE A 26 3.12 6.17 1.21
CA ILE A 26 2.13 6.72 2.14
C ILE A 26 1.14 5.62 2.44
N ASP A 27 1.21 5.08 3.64
CA ASP A 27 0.32 4.03 4.14
C ASP A 27 -0.88 4.64 4.89
N GLY A 28 -2.05 4.02 4.75
CA GLY A 28 -3.29 4.47 5.40
C GLY A 28 -3.82 5.80 4.85
N VAL A 29 -3.72 6.04 3.54
CA VAL A 29 -4.27 7.27 2.93
C VAL A 29 -5.78 7.40 3.17
N ASP A 30 -6.44 6.26 3.38
CA ASP A 30 -7.87 6.18 3.70
C ASP A 30 -8.23 6.58 5.15
N GLU A 31 -7.24 6.80 6.01
CA GLU A 31 -7.43 7.30 7.37
C GLU A 31 -7.54 8.84 7.42
N ILE A 32 -7.16 9.54 6.35
CA ILE A 32 -7.16 11.01 6.27
C ILE A 32 -8.55 11.51 5.92
N GLU A 33 -9.12 12.49 6.63
CA GLU A 33 -10.44 13.02 6.29
C GLU A 33 -10.55 13.46 4.82
N THR A 34 -11.68 13.15 4.17
CA THR A 34 -11.92 13.42 2.73
C THR A 34 -11.55 14.83 2.28
N PRO A 35 -11.85 15.92 3.04
CA PRO A 35 -11.49 17.28 2.64
C PRO A 35 -9.97 17.53 2.57
N GLN A 36 -9.18 16.84 3.40
CA GLN A 36 -7.72 17.00 3.49
C GLN A 36 -6.98 16.05 2.54
N ARG A 37 -7.59 14.90 2.26
CA ARG A 37 -7.01 13.83 1.43
C ARG A 37 -6.77 14.27 -0.02
N LYS A 38 -7.73 14.92 -0.67
CA LYS A 38 -7.59 15.38 -2.07
C LYS A 38 -6.45 16.39 -2.25
N PRO A 39 -6.35 17.46 -1.43
CA PRO A 39 -5.18 18.36 -1.46
C PRO A 39 -3.85 17.65 -1.29
N LEU A 40 -3.78 16.61 -0.44
CA LEU A 40 -2.58 15.81 -0.25
C LEU A 40 -2.18 15.04 -1.52
N LEU A 41 -3.15 14.33 -2.14
CA LEU A 41 -2.91 13.60 -3.39
C LEU A 41 -2.43 14.56 -4.49
N GLN A 42 -3.10 15.68 -4.66
CA GLN A 42 -2.73 16.71 -5.65
C GLN A 42 -1.32 17.27 -5.42
N PHE A 43 -0.92 17.46 -4.16
CA PHE A 43 0.41 17.93 -3.82
C PHE A 43 1.49 16.94 -4.29
N PHE A 44 1.34 15.65 -3.99
CA PHE A 44 2.32 14.64 -4.37
C PHE A 44 2.33 14.36 -5.88
N VAL A 45 1.17 14.34 -6.53
CA VAL A 45 1.09 14.27 -8.01
C VAL A 45 1.85 15.43 -8.65
N GLY A 46 1.64 16.66 -8.16
CA GLY A 46 2.36 17.83 -8.67
C GLY A 46 3.87 17.77 -8.45
N ILE A 47 4.34 17.12 -7.36
CA ILE A 47 5.77 16.84 -7.17
C ILE A 47 6.28 15.87 -8.24
N VAL A 48 5.57 14.76 -8.47
CA VAL A 48 5.98 13.76 -9.46
C VAL A 48 6.03 14.38 -10.86
N ASP A 49 4.97 15.10 -11.28
CA ASP A 49 4.90 15.76 -12.58
C ASP A 49 6.07 16.75 -12.77
N LYS A 50 6.37 17.55 -11.74
CA LYS A 50 7.49 18.49 -11.77
C LYS A 50 8.82 17.74 -11.93
N CYS A 51 9.06 16.72 -11.13
CA CYS A 51 10.28 15.92 -11.17
C CYS A 51 10.38 15.11 -12.47
N ASP A 52 9.27 14.80 -13.14
CA ASP A 52 9.30 14.12 -14.43
C ASP A 52 9.81 15.01 -15.57
N THR A 53 9.54 16.32 -15.49
CA THR A 53 10.03 17.32 -16.46
C THR A 53 11.49 17.75 -16.23
N TYR A 54 12.06 17.47 -15.06
CA TYR A 54 13.39 17.93 -14.65
C TYR A 54 14.41 16.77 -14.62
N LYS A 55 15.69 17.05 -14.87
CA LYS A 55 16.82 16.12 -14.66
C LYS A 55 17.86 16.81 -13.76
N PRO A 56 18.57 16.09 -12.87
CA PRO A 56 18.66 14.63 -12.79
C PRO A 56 17.95 14.12 -11.50
N GLY A 57 17.34 12.94 -11.55
CA GLY A 57 16.51 12.42 -10.45
C GLY A 57 15.01 12.36 -10.76
N LYS A 58 14.34 11.37 -10.19
CA LYS A 58 12.91 11.08 -10.37
C LYS A 58 12.25 10.81 -9.02
N VAL A 59 11.00 11.23 -8.87
CA VAL A 59 10.20 10.95 -7.68
C VAL A 59 9.06 10.02 -8.08
N ARG A 60 8.83 8.97 -7.30
CA ARG A 60 7.70 8.06 -7.42
C ARG A 60 7.01 7.93 -6.06
N VAL A 61 5.69 7.97 -6.07
CA VAL A 61 4.88 8.00 -4.83
C VAL A 61 3.85 6.90 -4.90
N MET A 62 3.83 6.00 -3.92
CA MET A 62 2.84 4.94 -3.77
C MET A 62 1.91 5.26 -2.60
N PHE A 63 0.60 5.15 -2.82
CA PHE A 63 -0.42 5.34 -1.79
C PHE A 63 -1.07 4.00 -1.45
N LEU A 64 -1.13 3.67 -0.16
CA LEU A 64 -1.77 2.45 0.30
C LEU A 64 -3.05 2.82 1.06
N GLY A 65 -4.17 2.14 0.77
CA GLY A 65 -5.41 2.38 1.51
C GLY A 65 -6.61 1.56 1.03
N HIS A 66 -7.54 1.29 1.94
CA HIS A 66 -8.55 0.24 1.79
C HIS A 66 -9.59 0.46 0.69
N ASP A 67 -10.10 1.68 0.61
CA ASP A 67 -11.09 2.05 -0.39
C ASP A 67 -10.61 3.31 -1.09
N LEU A 68 -10.23 3.13 -2.35
CA LEU A 68 -9.86 4.23 -3.23
C LEU A 68 -10.88 4.54 -4.33
N ALA A 69 -12.10 3.99 -4.25
CA ALA A 69 -13.12 4.15 -5.27
C ALA A 69 -13.40 5.63 -5.59
N ASP A 70 -13.44 6.48 -4.57
CA ASP A 70 -13.66 7.92 -4.71
C ASP A 70 -12.52 8.65 -5.44
N TYR A 71 -11.32 8.07 -5.54
CA TYR A 71 -10.13 8.72 -6.12
C TYR A 71 -9.84 8.33 -7.55
N GLN A 72 -10.35 7.19 -8.02
CA GLN A 72 -10.18 6.77 -9.41
C GLN A 72 -10.75 7.81 -10.40
N GLN A 73 -11.73 8.58 -9.95
CA GLN A 73 -12.39 9.61 -10.74
C GLN A 73 -11.72 11.00 -10.62
N LEU A 74 -10.71 11.15 -9.74
CA LEU A 74 -10.00 12.41 -9.63
C LEU A 74 -9.09 12.60 -10.83
N LYS A 75 -9.22 13.75 -11.49
CA LYS A 75 -8.38 14.12 -12.64
C LYS A 75 -6.87 14.04 -12.36
N CYS A 76 -6.43 14.33 -11.13
CA CYS A 76 -5.02 14.21 -10.76
C CYS A 76 -4.50 12.77 -10.69
N MET A 77 -5.39 11.77 -10.74
CA MET A 77 -5.05 10.35 -10.71
C MET A 77 -5.07 9.71 -12.09
N GLU A 78 -5.35 10.49 -13.15
CA GLU A 78 -5.50 9.99 -14.52
C GLU A 78 -4.22 9.33 -15.06
N SER A 79 -3.05 9.84 -14.70
CA SER A 79 -1.74 9.28 -15.05
C SER A 79 -1.25 8.20 -14.09
N ALA A 80 -2.03 7.90 -13.04
CA ALA A 80 -1.57 7.08 -11.94
C ALA A 80 -1.94 5.60 -12.17
N ILE A 81 -0.99 4.70 -11.95
CA ILE A 81 -1.25 3.26 -12.07
C ILE A 81 -2.01 2.76 -10.84
N ILE A 82 -3.19 2.16 -11.04
CA ILE A 82 -4.01 1.66 -9.93
C ILE A 82 -3.90 0.13 -9.87
N ILE A 83 -3.30 -0.37 -8.79
CA ILE A 83 -3.25 -1.79 -8.50
C ILE A 83 -4.30 -2.10 -7.42
N THR A 84 -5.23 -3.00 -7.74
CA THR A 84 -6.24 -3.48 -6.80
C THR A 84 -5.91 -4.90 -6.40
N LEU A 85 -5.84 -5.18 -5.10
CA LEU A 85 -5.73 -6.55 -4.60
C LEU A 85 -7.12 -7.18 -4.58
N ASP A 86 -7.33 -8.17 -5.46
CA ASP A 86 -8.58 -8.93 -5.51
C ASP A 86 -8.59 -10.04 -4.45
N LYS A 87 -9.73 -10.19 -3.77
CA LYS A 87 -9.95 -11.19 -2.71
C LYS A 87 -9.64 -12.62 -3.18
N ASN A 88 -10.00 -12.99 -4.42
CA ASN A 88 -9.78 -14.35 -4.91
C ASN A 88 -8.30 -14.61 -5.22
N THR A 89 -7.58 -13.58 -5.68
CA THR A 89 -6.13 -13.65 -5.88
C THR A 89 -5.42 -13.79 -4.54
N VAL A 90 -5.75 -12.93 -3.58
CA VAL A 90 -5.15 -12.94 -2.24
C VAL A 90 -5.44 -14.28 -1.54
N GLN A 91 -6.65 -14.82 -1.63
CA GLN A 91 -6.99 -16.08 -0.97
C GLN A 91 -6.08 -17.25 -1.37
N LYS A 92 -5.67 -17.35 -2.64
CA LYS A 92 -4.73 -18.38 -3.11
C LYS A 92 -3.34 -18.17 -2.51
N ASP A 93 -2.87 -16.92 -2.46
CA ASP A 93 -1.58 -16.58 -1.86
C ASP A 93 -1.57 -16.88 -0.36
N ILE A 94 -2.68 -16.62 0.34
CA ILE A 94 -2.87 -17.00 1.74
C ILE A 94 -2.74 -18.50 1.93
N GLN A 95 -3.39 -19.29 1.07
CA GLN A 95 -3.32 -20.75 1.14
C GLN A 95 -1.88 -21.25 0.96
N LEU A 96 -1.16 -20.73 -0.05
CA LEU A 96 0.25 -21.07 -0.28
C LEU A 96 1.15 -20.67 0.89
N PHE A 97 0.96 -19.47 1.42
CA PHE A 97 1.70 -18.98 2.59
C PHE A 97 1.44 -19.84 3.83
N LEU A 98 0.18 -20.18 4.10
CA LEU A 98 -0.20 -21.02 5.22
C LEU A 98 0.30 -22.45 5.07
N ALA A 99 0.35 -23.00 3.85
CA ALA A 99 0.96 -24.30 3.59
C ALA A 99 2.43 -24.35 4.00
N GLU A 100 3.21 -23.35 3.59
CA GLU A 100 4.62 -23.23 3.93
C GLU A 100 4.84 -22.98 5.44
N LYS A 101 4.03 -22.12 6.06
CA LYS A 101 4.11 -21.87 7.52
C LYS A 101 3.71 -23.10 8.32
N ALA A 102 2.68 -23.81 7.89
CA ALA A 102 2.21 -25.04 8.51
C ALA A 102 3.30 -26.11 8.52
N LYS A 103 4.02 -26.31 7.41
CA LYS A 103 5.16 -27.24 7.36
C LYS A 103 6.18 -26.95 8.47
N ARG A 104 6.53 -25.68 8.65
CA ARG A 104 7.46 -25.25 9.72
C ARG A 104 6.90 -25.45 11.13
N LEU A 105 5.60 -25.23 11.32
CA LEU A 105 4.94 -25.45 12.62
C LEU A 105 4.87 -26.94 12.96
N LYS A 106 4.57 -27.79 11.98
CA LYS A 106 4.56 -29.24 12.13
C LYS A 106 5.91 -29.77 12.59
N GLU A 107 7.00 -29.33 11.95
CA GLU A 107 8.36 -29.71 12.32
C GLU A 107 8.73 -29.20 13.73
N LYS A 108 8.33 -27.97 14.07
CA LYS A 108 8.68 -27.34 15.35
C LYS A 108 7.89 -27.88 16.55
N PHE A 109 6.63 -28.23 16.36
CA PHE A 109 5.70 -28.60 17.44
C PHE A 109 5.23 -30.06 17.36
N HIS A 110 5.75 -30.84 16.40
CA HIS A 110 5.38 -32.24 16.18
C HIS A 110 3.87 -32.46 15.98
N LEU A 111 3.22 -31.52 15.29
CA LEU A 111 1.77 -31.57 15.04
C LEU A 111 1.41 -32.77 14.16
N THR A 112 0.27 -33.37 14.43
CA THR A 112 -0.35 -34.35 13.55
C THR A 112 -0.90 -33.69 12.29
N GLU A 113 -1.15 -34.46 11.23
CA GLU A 113 -1.76 -33.94 10.00
C GLU A 113 -3.15 -33.35 10.25
N GLU A 114 -3.90 -33.91 11.20
CA GLU A 114 -5.26 -33.47 11.54
C GLU A 114 -5.26 -32.11 12.26
N GLU A 115 -4.34 -31.92 13.21
CA GLU A 115 -4.15 -30.63 13.89
C GLU A 115 -3.69 -29.55 12.90
N LEU A 116 -2.82 -29.93 11.96
CA LEU A 116 -2.33 -29.02 10.94
C LEU A 116 -3.43 -28.59 9.97
N TYR A 117 -4.19 -29.55 9.47
CA TYR A 117 -5.33 -29.30 8.59
C TYR A 117 -6.38 -28.43 9.28
N SER A 118 -6.71 -28.75 10.54
CA SER A 118 -7.68 -27.98 11.32
C SER A 118 -7.21 -26.54 11.55
N ALA A 119 -5.94 -26.32 11.89
CA ALA A 119 -5.38 -24.98 12.07
C ALA A 119 -5.39 -24.16 10.78
N GLN A 120 -5.05 -24.77 9.64
CA GLN A 120 -5.10 -24.12 8.33
C GLN A 120 -6.52 -23.78 7.91
N ALA A 121 -7.46 -24.73 8.02
CA ALA A 121 -8.86 -24.53 7.70
C ALA A 121 -9.48 -23.40 8.53
N LEU A 122 -9.24 -23.41 9.86
CA LEU A 122 -9.70 -22.33 10.74
C LEU A 122 -9.09 -20.97 10.37
N THR A 123 -7.81 -20.94 10.00
CA THR A 123 -7.14 -19.69 9.62
C THR A 123 -7.69 -19.16 8.30
N ILE A 124 -7.89 -20.01 7.30
CA ILE A 124 -8.47 -19.62 6.00
C ILE A 124 -9.91 -19.14 6.19
N THR A 125 -10.74 -19.91 6.90
CA THR A 125 -12.14 -19.53 7.14
C THR A 125 -12.24 -18.21 7.93
N ARG A 126 -11.39 -18.00 8.93
CA ARG A 126 -11.40 -16.77 9.74
C ARG A 126 -10.71 -15.59 9.05
N SER A 127 -9.82 -15.84 8.10
CA SER A 127 -9.17 -14.80 7.30
C SER A 127 -10.15 -14.11 6.37
N ASP A 128 -11.18 -14.81 5.88
CA ASP A 128 -12.09 -14.32 4.83
C ASP A 128 -11.35 -13.69 3.62
N GLY A 129 -10.15 -14.22 3.30
CA GLY A 129 -9.28 -13.66 2.27
C GLY A 129 -8.29 -12.58 2.75
N TRP A 130 -8.16 -12.36 4.06
CA TRP A 130 -7.29 -11.35 4.68
C TRP A 130 -6.36 -11.95 5.74
N THR A 131 -5.04 -11.76 5.61
CA THR A 131 -4.02 -12.44 6.44
C THR A 131 -3.91 -12.01 7.90
N THR A 132 -4.79 -11.15 8.45
CA THR A 132 -4.73 -10.78 9.86
C THR A 132 -6.13 -10.64 10.50
N PRO A 133 -6.30 -11.03 11.79
CA PRO A 133 -7.56 -10.88 12.53
C PRO A 133 -7.78 -9.45 13.06
N HIS A 134 -7.05 -8.47 12.54
CA HIS A 134 -7.25 -7.04 12.81
C HIS A 134 -7.47 -6.32 11.47
N PRO A 135 -8.29 -5.24 11.43
CA PRO A 135 -8.65 -4.53 10.20
C PRO A 135 -7.50 -3.66 9.67
N ARG A 136 -6.25 -4.13 9.73
CA ARG A 136 -5.06 -3.46 9.22
C ARG A 136 -4.42 -4.32 8.16
N ILE A 137 -4.95 -4.25 6.94
CA ILE A 137 -4.24 -4.69 5.75
C ILE A 137 -4.37 -3.57 4.73
N LEU A 138 -3.38 -2.68 4.71
CA LEU A 138 -2.50 -2.42 3.56
C LEU A 138 -3.04 -2.90 2.21
N PHE A 139 -3.70 -1.99 1.49
CA PHE A 139 -4.01 -2.18 0.08
C PHE A 139 -3.00 -1.35 -0.70
N PRO A 140 -2.02 -1.94 -1.39
CA PRO A 140 -1.13 -1.19 -2.23
C PRO A 140 -1.83 -0.74 -3.51
N VAL A 141 -2.27 0.52 -3.52
CA VAL A 141 -2.45 1.22 -4.78
C VAL A 141 -1.09 1.75 -5.22
N MET A 142 -0.41 0.92 -6.00
CA MET A 142 0.90 1.24 -6.52
C MET A 142 0.80 2.26 -7.66
N LEU A 143 0.75 3.54 -7.32
CA LEU A 143 0.88 4.61 -8.32
C LEU A 143 2.33 4.68 -8.79
N THR A 144 2.66 3.93 -9.83
CA THR A 144 3.90 4.15 -10.57
C THR A 144 3.62 5.12 -11.71
N PHE A 145 4.52 6.07 -11.91
CA PHE A 145 4.59 6.87 -13.13
C PHE A 145 5.67 6.22 -14.01
N GLU A 146 5.37 5.98 -15.29
CA GLU A 146 6.28 5.31 -16.22
C GLU A 146 7.63 6.04 -16.37
N PRO A 147 8.71 5.33 -16.79
CA PRO A 147 10.07 5.88 -16.90
C PRO A 147 10.22 7.08 -17.85
#